data_AF-A0A2M7H391-F1
#
_entry.id   AF-A0A2M7H391-F1
#
_cell.length_a   1.000
_cell.length_b   1.000
_cell.length_c   1.000
_cell.angle_alpha   90.00
_cell.angle_beta   90.00
_cell.angle_gamma   90.00
#
_symmetry.space_group_name_H-M   'P 1'
#
loop_
_entity.id
_entity.type
_entity.pdbx_description
1 polymer ?
#
loop_
_entity_poly.entity_id
_entity_poly.type
_entity_poly.pdbx_seq_one_letter_code
_entity_poly.pdbx_strand_id
1 'polypeptide(L)'
;MSAKKAIPTVSKKAGSKAVAAQSFAKQFTELEEIVASFDEEEVSLDEGLKRFERGLQLAEELKKTLETVENTIDSLKERYRTED
;
A
#
# COMPACT_ATOMS: atom_id res chain seq x y z
N MET A 1 -4.81 41.19 -33.69
CA MET A 1 -3.53 40.46 -33.68
C MET A 1 -2.76 40.81 -32.42
N SER A 2 -2.47 39.82 -31.57
CA SER A 2 -1.29 39.76 -30.68
C SER A 2 -1.47 38.57 -29.74
N ALA A 3 -0.82 37.48 -30.10
CA ALA A 3 -0.75 36.27 -29.29
C ALA A 3 0.16 36.52 -28.07
N LYS A 4 -0.34 36.24 -26.86
CA LYS A 4 0.50 35.96 -25.70
C LYS A 4 0.43 34.47 -25.41
N LYS A 5 1.55 33.81 -25.74
CA LYS A 5 1.90 32.45 -25.36
C LYS A 5 1.86 32.36 -23.83
N ALA A 6 0.98 31.53 -23.27
CA ALA A 6 1.02 31.12 -21.88
C ALA A 6 1.34 29.63 -21.83
N ILE A 7 2.25 29.30 -20.93
CA ILE A 7 2.97 28.04 -20.75
C ILE A 7 2.00 26.94 -20.28
N PRO A 8 2.12 25.67 -20.76
CA PRO A 8 1.42 24.56 -20.12
C PRO A 8 2.08 24.26 -18.78
N THR A 9 1.39 24.59 -17.69
CA THR A 9 1.76 24.17 -16.33
C THR A 9 1.60 22.66 -16.20
N VAL A 10 2.70 21.91 -16.34
CA VAL A 10 2.79 20.55 -15.80
C VAL A 10 3.02 20.69 -14.30
N SER A 11 1.95 20.60 -13.53
CA SER A 11 2.03 20.45 -12.08
C SER A 11 1.35 19.15 -11.67
N LYS A 12 2.09 18.39 -10.83
CA LYS A 12 1.59 17.38 -9.88
C LYS A 12 1.61 15.91 -10.33
N LYS A 13 2.80 15.31 -10.39
CA LYS A 13 2.97 13.85 -10.21
C LYS A 13 4.19 13.51 -9.34
N ALA A 14 4.18 14.00 -8.10
CA ALA A 14 5.18 13.64 -7.09
C ALA A 14 4.56 13.14 -5.76
N GLY A 15 3.24 13.21 -5.58
CA GLY A 15 2.58 12.88 -4.31
C GLY A 15 2.14 11.42 -4.10
N SER A 16 2.26 10.55 -5.12
CA SER A 16 1.60 9.23 -5.10
C SER A 16 2.38 8.13 -4.36
N LYS A 17 3.72 8.21 -4.26
CA LYS A 17 4.53 7.10 -3.73
C LYS A 17 4.64 7.09 -2.19
N ALA A 18 4.70 8.28 -1.57
CA ALA A 18 4.79 8.39 -0.11
C ALA A 18 3.47 8.05 0.61
N VAL A 19 2.33 8.31 -0.04
CA VAL A 19 1.00 8.01 0.51
C VAL A 19 0.75 6.51 0.55
N ALA A 20 1.20 5.76 -0.46
CA ALA A 20 1.07 4.29 -0.49
C ALA A 20 1.89 3.62 0.62
N ALA A 21 3.11 4.09 0.88
CA ALA A 21 3.94 3.58 1.97
C ALA A 21 3.34 3.86 3.35
N GLN A 22 2.76 5.05 3.56
CA GLN A 22 2.05 5.36 4.80
C GLN A 22 0.76 4.53 4.95
N SER A 23 0.05 4.24 3.86
CA SER A 23 -1.13 3.36 3.88
C SER A 23 -0.75 1.95 4.29
N PHE A 24 0.31 1.39 3.68
CA PHE A 24 0.81 0.06 4.00
C PHE A 24 1.20 -0.05 5.48
N ALA A 25 2.00 0.90 5.99
CA ALA A 25 2.43 0.88 7.38
C ALA A 25 1.24 0.90 8.35
N LYS A 26 0.21 1.70 8.08
CA LYS A 26 -1.00 1.76 8.89
C LYS A 26 -1.78 0.44 8.87
N GLN A 27 -2.01 -0.13 7.68
CA GLN A 27 -2.70 -1.42 7.54
C GLN A 27 -1.93 -2.56 8.21
N PHE A 28 -0.60 -2.52 8.15
CA PHE A 28 0.25 -3.50 8.81
C PHE A 28 0.17 -3.38 10.34
N THR A 29 0.24 -2.15 10.88
CA THR A 29 0.04 -1.91 12.31
C THR A 29 -1.33 -2.35 12.79
N GLU A 30 -2.40 -2.08 12.03
CA GLU A 30 -3.75 -2.57 12.36
C GLU A 30 -3.79 -4.11 12.42
N LEU A 31 -3.10 -4.79 11.50
CA LEU A 31 -3.01 -6.25 11.51
C LEU A 31 -2.25 -6.76 12.74
N GLU A 32 -1.15 -6.11 13.13
CA GLU A 32 -0.39 -6.44 14.35
C GLU A 32 -1.24 -6.26 15.61
N GLU A 33 -2.02 -5.17 15.69
CA GLU A 33 -2.95 -4.91 16.80
C GLU A 33 -4.04 -5.99 16.87
N ILE A 34 -4.59 -6.41 15.73
CA ILE A 34 -5.56 -7.51 15.68
C ILE A 34 -4.94 -8.80 16.20
N VAL A 35 -3.72 -9.14 15.79
CA VAL A 35 -3.01 -10.34 16.26
C VAL A 35 -2.77 -10.27 17.77
N ALA A 36 -2.26 -9.15 18.27
CA ALA A 36 -2.03 -8.95 19.70
C ALA A 36 -3.32 -9.05 20.52
N SER A 37 -4.44 -8.62 19.95
CA SER A 37 -5.74 -8.69 20.62
C SER A 37 -6.25 -10.12 20.82
N PHE A 38 -5.72 -11.13 20.10
CA PHE A 38 -6.05 -12.54 20.34
C PHE A 38 -5.33 -13.13 21.55
N ASP A 39 -4.31 -12.46 22.08
CA ASP A 39 -3.62 -12.86 23.30
C ASP A 39 -4.32 -12.33 24.58
N GLU A 40 -5.42 -11.58 24.43
CA GLU A 40 -6.26 -11.09 25.53
C GLU A 40 -7.04 -12.25 26.18
N GLU A 41 -7.06 -12.32 27.52
CA GLU A 41 -7.69 -13.42 28.28
C GLU A 41 -9.20 -13.55 28.05
N GLU A 42 -9.88 -12.50 27.60
CA GLU A 42 -11.33 -12.48 27.35
C GLU A 42 -11.69 -11.87 25.99
N VAL A 43 -11.49 -12.63 24.92
CA VAL A 43 -12.11 -12.34 23.61
C VAL A 43 -13.35 -13.19 23.44
N SER A 44 -14.50 -12.55 23.24
CA SER A 44 -15.73 -13.28 22.91
C SER A 44 -15.64 -13.92 21.52
N LEU A 45 -16.33 -15.04 21.30
CA LEU A 45 -16.28 -15.76 20.01
C LEU A 45 -16.73 -14.89 18.83
N ASP A 46 -17.75 -14.05 19.04
CA ASP A 46 -18.26 -13.13 18.00
C ASP A 46 -17.25 -12.03 17.64
N GLU A 47 -16.60 -11.44 18.64
CA GLU A 47 -15.53 -10.46 18.42
C GLU A 47 -14.29 -11.09 17.80
N GLY A 48 -13.92 -12.29 18.23
CA GLY A 48 -12.83 -13.06 17.64
C GLY A 48 -13.06 -13.34 16.16
N LEU A 49 -14.29 -13.73 15.77
CA LEU A 49 -14.65 -13.92 14.35
C LEU A 49 -14.55 -12.62 13.54
N LYS A 50 -15.04 -11.50 14.08
CA LYS A 50 -14.94 -10.18 13.42
C LYS A 50 -13.49 -9.73 13.23
N ARG A 51 -12.66 -9.88 14.27
CA ARG A 51 -11.23 -9.57 14.25
C ARG A 51 -10.50 -10.45 13.22
N PHE A 52 -10.85 -11.74 13.17
CA PHE A 52 -10.27 -12.70 12.22
C PHE A 52 -10.61 -12.34 10.76
N GLU A 53 -11.87 -12.03 10.47
CA GLU A 53 -12.30 -11.60 9.13
C GLU A 53 -11.55 -10.32 8.70
N ARG A 54 -11.45 -9.33 9.59
CA ARG A 54 -10.70 -8.10 9.32
C ARG A 54 -9.21 -8.38 9.09
N GLY A 55 -8.62 -9.26 9.89
CA GLY A 55 -7.23 -9.68 9.72
C GLY A 55 -6.96 -10.33 8.36
N LEU A 56 -7.87 -11.18 7.88
CA LEU A 56 -7.77 -11.77 6.54
C LEU A 56 -7.87 -10.73 5.43
N GLN A 57 -8.79 -9.76 5.55
CA GLN A 57 -8.91 -8.67 4.58
C GLN A 57 -7.61 -7.84 4.51
N LEU A 58 -7.07 -7.44 5.66
CA LEU A 58 -5.80 -6.69 5.72
C LEU A 58 -4.65 -7.49 5.12
N ALA A 59 -4.54 -8.78 5.44
CA ALA A 59 -3.50 -9.65 4.89
C ALA A 59 -3.57 -9.73 3.36
N GLU A 60 -4.78 -9.83 2.79
CA GLU A 60 -4.97 -9.83 1.34
C GLU A 60 -4.55 -8.50 0.69
N GLU A 61 -4.94 -7.36 1.28
CA GLU A 61 -4.59 -6.02 0.80
C GLU A 61 -3.07 -5.76 0.84
N LEU A 62 -2.43 -6.14 1.95
CA LEU A 62 -0.98 -6.02 2.14
C LEU A 62 -0.23 -6.88 1.11
N LYS A 63 -0.68 -8.12 0.90
CA LYS A 63 -0.11 -9.02 -0.11
C LYS A 63 -0.16 -8.42 -1.51
N LYS A 64 -1.31 -7.89 -1.94
CA LYS A 64 -1.47 -7.22 -3.25
C LYS A 64 -0.54 -6.03 -3.41
N THR A 65 -0.33 -5.28 -2.32
CA THR A 65 0.60 -4.14 -2.31
C THR A 65 2.03 -4.60 -2.54
N LEU A 66 2.46 -5.67 -1.86
CA LEU A 66 3.79 -6.25 -2.04
C LEU A 66 3.99 -6.82 -3.45
N GLU A 67 3.02 -7.55 -3.99
CA GLU A 67 3.05 -8.06 -5.37
C GLU A 67 3.19 -6.92 -6.39
N THR A 68 2.52 -5.79 -6.17
CA THR A 68 2.65 -4.60 -7.04
C THR A 68 4.07 -4.03 -6.99
N VAL A 69 4.67 -3.98 -5.80
CA VAL A 69 6.05 -3.51 -5.62
C VAL A 69 7.05 -4.47 -6.26
N GLU A 70 6.86 -5.77 -6.09
CA GLU A 70 7.68 -6.81 -6.72
C GLU A 70 7.65 -6.72 -8.25
N ASN A 71 6.46 -6.66 -8.85
CA ASN A 71 6.29 -6.48 -10.30
C ASN A 71 6.97 -5.20 -10.80
N THR A 72 6.91 -4.13 -10.01
CA THR A 72 7.59 -2.87 -10.33
C THR A 72 9.10 -3.07 -10.32
N ILE A 73 9.66 -3.72 -9.29
CA ILE A 73 11.09 -4.01 -9.18
C ILE A 73 11.57 -4.86 -10.35
N ASP A 74 10.84 -5.90 -10.72
CA ASP A 74 11.24 -6.78 -11.82
C ASP A 74 11.19 -6.07 -13.17
N SER A 75 10.18 -5.22 -13.39
CA SER A 75 10.13 -4.33 -14.56
C SER A 75 11.28 -3.32 -14.59
N LEU A 76 11.79 -2.89 -13.43
CA LEU A 76 13.01 -2.07 -13.37
C LEU A 76 14.24 -2.90 -13.74
N LYS A 77 14.42 -4.07 -13.12
CA LYS A 77 15.55 -4.95 -13.42
C LYS A 77 15.63 -5.28 -14.91
N GLU A 78 14.51 -5.61 -15.55
CA GLU A 78 14.48 -5.91 -16.98
C GLU A 78 14.90 -4.71 -17.83
N ARG A 79 14.39 -3.51 -17.53
CA ARG A 79 14.74 -2.29 -18.26
C ARG A 79 16.22 -1.92 -18.16
N TYR A 80 16.86 -2.18 -17.02
CA TYR A 80 18.28 -1.89 -16.82
C TYR A 80 19.20 -3.06 -17.15
N ARG A 81 18.65 -4.26 -17.41
CA ARG A 81 19.42 -5.44 -17.86
C ARG A 81 19.88 -5.31 -19.32
N THR A 82 19.24 -4.46 -20.11
CA THR A 82 19.58 -4.23 -21.53
C THR A 82 20.59 -3.11 -21.76
N GLU A 83 21.20 -2.54 -20.72
CA GLU A 83 22.22 -1.48 -20.83
C GLU A 83 23.68 -1.97 -20.74
N ASP A 84 23.92 -3.29 -20.77
CA ASP A 84 25.26 -3.89 -20.90
C ASP A 84 25.44 -4.64 -22.23
#